data_AF-A0A534H7Y9-F1
#
_entry.id   AF-A0A534H7Y9-F1
#
_cell.length_a   1.000
_cell.length_b   1.000
_cell.length_c   1.000
_cell.angle_alpha   90.00
_cell.angle_beta   90.00
_cell.angle_gamma   90.00
#
_symmetry.space_group_name_H-M   'P 1'
#
loop_
_entity.id
_entity.type
_entity.pdbx_description
1 polymer ?
#
loop_
_entity_poly.entity_id
_entity_poly.type
_entity_poly.pdbx_seq_one_letter_code
_entity_poly.pdbx_strand_id
1 'polypeptide(L)'
;MQRREFLEAIAGTSGWVATLSLLPLPDRVAFAQGVHARAKASPGLRTLNREQGALVTSIAEALLPRTETVGATDVGATRFIDLLLTESMLERDR
;
A
#
# COMPACT_ATOMS: atom_id res chain seq x y z
N MET A 1 0.74 16.03 -16.87
CA MET A 1 0.50 15.49 -15.51
C MET A 1 1.56 14.45 -15.13
N GLN A 2 2.83 14.79 -14.87
CA GLN A 2 3.86 13.72 -14.95
C GLN A 2 5.00 13.68 -13.92
N ARG A 3 5.22 14.69 -13.08
CA ARG A 3 6.23 14.57 -12.01
C ARG A 3 5.82 15.25 -10.72
N ARG A 4 5.31 16.47 -10.83
CA ARG A 4 4.94 17.27 -9.66
C ARG A 4 3.72 16.71 -8.93
N GLU A 5 2.64 16.38 -9.62
CA GLU A 5 1.48 15.68 -9.03
C GLU A 5 1.84 14.31 -8.45
N PHE A 6 2.77 13.58 -9.08
CA PHE A 6 3.24 12.30 -8.57
C PHE A 6 4.06 12.46 -7.29
N LEU A 7 4.93 13.48 -7.23
CA LEU A 7 5.69 13.81 -6.03
C LEU A 7 4.82 14.38 -4.92
N GLU A 8 3.81 15.18 -5.25
CA GLU A 8 2.82 15.67 -4.29
C GLU A 8 1.93 14.54 -3.77
N ALA A 9 1.58 13.56 -4.62
CA ALA A 9 0.88 12.35 -4.19
C ALA A 9 1.74 11.48 -3.27
N ILE A 10 3.02 11.28 -3.58
CA ILE A 10 3.97 10.52 -2.73
C ILE A 10 4.25 11.26 -1.42
N ALA A 11 4.44 12.57 -1.45
CA ALA A 11 4.61 13.38 -0.24
C ALA A 11 3.32 13.34 0.62
N GLY A 12 2.16 13.39 -0.04
CA GLY A 12 0.86 13.26 0.58
C GLY A 12 0.60 11.89 1.20
N THR A 13 1.19 10.80 0.70
CA THR A 13 1.10 9.46 1.31
C THR A 13 2.16 9.25 2.39
N SER A 14 3.32 9.91 2.29
CA SER A 14 4.38 9.90 3.31
C SER A 14 3.92 10.48 4.65
N GLY A 15 3.00 11.45 4.63
CA GLY A 15 2.38 12.00 5.83
C GLY A 15 1.58 10.97 6.64
N TRP A 16 0.97 9.97 5.98
CA TRP A 16 0.16 8.95 6.65
C TRP A 16 1.01 7.83 7.26
N VAL A 17 2.18 7.52 6.69
CA VAL A 17 3.13 6.58 7.32
C VAL A 17 3.63 7.15 8.66
N ALA A 18 3.83 8.47 8.73
CA ALA A 18 4.19 9.15 9.96
C ALA A 18 3.05 9.10 10.99
N THR A 19 1.80 9.35 10.60
CA THR A 19 0.66 9.28 11.54
C THR A 19 0.33 7.86 11.98
N LEU A 20 0.48 6.85 11.10
CA LEU A 20 0.32 5.44 11.47
C LEU A 20 1.36 5.01 12.51
N SER A 21 2.56 5.60 12.45
CA SER A 21 3.63 5.33 13.42
C SER A 21 3.34 5.92 14.81
N LEU A 22 2.43 6.91 14.89
CA LEU A 22 1.98 7.53 16.14
C LEU A 22 0.83 6.77 16.81
N LEU A 23 0.19 5.81 16.13
CA LEU A 23 -0.85 4.98 16.75
C LEU A 23 -0.24 3.96 17.73
N PRO A 24 -0.98 3.60 18.81
CA PRO A 24 -0.62 2.48 19.66
C PRO A 24 -0.38 1.20 18.86
N LEU A 25 0.63 0.42 19.25
CA LEU A 25 0.99 -0.84 18.59
C LEU A 25 -0.20 -1.80 18.35
N PRO A 26 -1.15 -2.03 19.30
CA PRO A 26 -2.28 -2.91 19.05
C PRO A 26 -3.19 -2.41 17.92
N ASP A 27 -3.43 -1.11 17.85
CA ASP A 27 -4.31 -0.49 16.85
C ASP A 27 -3.69 -0.56 15.46
N ARG A 28 -2.36 -0.40 15.38
CA ARG A 28 -1.59 -0.58 14.13
C ARG A 28 -1.69 -2.02 13.61
N VAL A 29 -1.59 -3.00 14.51
CA VAL A 29 -1.70 -4.42 14.14
C VAL A 29 -3.12 -4.75 13.68
N ALA A 30 -4.14 -4.28 14.40
CA ALA A 30 -5.54 -4.48 14.03
C ALA A 30 -5.86 -3.84 12.67
N PHE A 31 -5.37 -2.62 12.42
CA PHE A 31 -5.49 -1.95 11.14
C PHE A 31 -4.80 -2.76 10.02
N ALA A 32 -3.55 -3.17 10.22
CA ALA A 32 -2.82 -3.97 9.24
C ALA A 32 -3.52 -5.30 8.91
N GLN A 33 -4.06 -5.98 9.92
CA GLN A 33 -4.83 -7.22 9.74
C GLN A 33 -6.13 -6.97 8.97
N GLY A 34 -6.86 -5.90 9.28
CA GLY A 34 -8.11 -5.52 8.59
C GLY A 34 -7.88 -5.19 7.12
N VAL A 35 -6.83 -4.42 6.82
CA VAL A 35 -6.43 -4.09 5.44
C VAL A 35 -5.96 -5.35 4.71
N HIS A 36 -5.18 -6.23 5.35
CA HIS A 36 -4.74 -7.49 4.75
C HIS A 36 -5.92 -8.43 4.41
N ALA A 37 -6.89 -8.55 5.31
CA ALA A 37 -8.09 -9.37 5.08
C ALA A 37 -8.94 -8.84 3.90
N ARG A 38 -9.15 -7.52 3.82
CA ARG A 38 -9.84 -6.90 2.68
C ARG A 38 -9.06 -7.03 1.38
N ALA A 39 -7.74 -6.88 1.43
CA ALA A 39 -6.87 -7.04 0.28
C ALA A 39 -7.04 -8.45 -0.27
N LYS A 40 -6.94 -9.49 0.57
CA LYS A 40 -7.14 -10.90 0.17
C LYS A 40 -8.49 -11.16 -0.52
N ALA A 41 -9.55 -10.45 -0.12
CA ALA A 41 -10.91 -10.62 -0.65
C ALA A 41 -11.21 -9.88 -1.97
N SER A 42 -10.46 -8.84 -2.37
CA SER A 42 -10.82 -7.97 -3.52
C SER A 42 -10.28 -8.45 -4.88
N PRO A 43 -11.09 -8.91 -5.85
CA PRO A 43 -10.57 -9.43 -7.12
C PRO A 43 -10.00 -8.29 -8.00
N GLY A 44 -8.69 -8.08 -7.93
CA GLY A 44 -7.96 -7.08 -8.72
C GLY A 44 -7.54 -5.83 -7.95
N LEU A 45 -6.69 -5.02 -8.60
CA LEU A 45 -6.26 -3.70 -8.12
C LEU A 45 -7.40 -2.69 -8.34
N ARG A 46 -7.65 -1.82 -7.37
CA ARG A 46 -8.74 -0.86 -7.32
C ARG A 46 -8.31 0.56 -7.71
N THR A 47 -7.08 0.94 -7.36
CA THR A 47 -6.55 2.29 -7.60
C THR A 47 -5.45 2.26 -8.65
N LEU A 48 -4.55 1.29 -8.57
CA LEU A 48 -3.43 1.16 -9.49
C LEU A 48 -3.88 0.51 -10.80
N ASN A 49 -3.45 1.09 -11.92
CA ASN A 49 -3.55 0.41 -13.21
C ASN A 49 -2.50 -0.71 -13.34
N ARG A 50 -2.56 -1.49 -14.43
CA ARG A 50 -1.68 -2.66 -14.63
C ARG A 50 -0.19 -2.31 -14.61
N GLU A 51 0.20 -1.23 -15.27
CA GLU A 51 1.61 -0.80 -15.36
C GLU A 51 2.12 -0.30 -14.00
N GLN A 52 1.30 0.48 -13.30
CA GLN A 52 1.60 0.94 -11.95
C GLN A 52 1.70 -0.22 -10.95
N GLY A 53 0.79 -1.20 -11.03
CA GLY A 53 0.83 -2.41 -10.22
C GLY A 53 2.09 -3.25 -10.46
N ALA A 54 2.55 -3.34 -11.71
CA ALA A 54 3.79 -4.03 -12.06
C ALA A 54 5.02 -3.29 -11.49
N LEU A 55 5.05 -1.96 -11.58
CA LEU A 55 6.11 -1.14 -11.00
C LEU A 55 6.17 -1.27 -9.48
N VAL A 56 5.02 -1.16 -8.80
CA VAL A 56 4.95 -1.31 -7.33
C VAL A 56 5.39 -2.70 -6.91
N THR A 57 5.00 -3.75 -7.64
CA THR A 57 5.47 -5.11 -7.38
C THR A 57 6.98 -5.23 -7.50
N SER A 58 7.57 -4.66 -8.54
CA SER A 58 9.03 -4.66 -8.75
C SER A 58 9.77 -3.96 -7.61
N ILE A 59 9.28 -2.79 -7.20
CA ILE A 59 9.86 -2.05 -6.06
C ILE A 59 9.71 -2.85 -4.76
N ALA A 60 8.53 -3.45 -4.52
CA ALA A 60 8.26 -4.22 -3.32
C ALA A 60 9.16 -5.46 -3.23
N GLU A 61 9.39 -6.18 -4.33
CA GLU A 61 10.33 -7.29 -4.41
C GLU A 61 11.79 -6.86 -4.23
N ALA A 62 12.16 -5.67 -4.73
CA ALA A 62 13.50 -5.14 -4.49
C ALA A 62 13.74 -4.81 -2.99
N LEU A 63 12.70 -4.38 -2.28
CA LEU A 63 12.76 -4.03 -0.85
C LEU A 63 12.63 -5.24 0.08
N LEU A 64 11.75 -6.18 -0.27
CA LEU A 64 11.44 -7.40 0.49
C LEU A 64 11.59 -8.61 -0.45
N PRO A 65 12.83 -8.91 -0.87
CA PRO A 65 13.10 -10.03 -1.75
C PRO A 65 12.83 -11.34 -1.01
N ARG A 66 12.39 -12.34 -1.77
CA ARG A 66 12.34 -13.71 -1.27
C ARG A 66 13.75 -14.20 -0.96
N THR A 67 13.99 -14.52 0.31
CA THR A 67 15.26 -15.08 0.82
C THR A 67 14.93 -16.29 1.69
N GLU A 68 15.39 -16.32 2.94
CA GLU A 68 14.98 -17.29 3.96
C GLU A 68 13.53 -17.06 4.43
N THR A 69 12.97 -15.87 4.13
CA THR A 69 11.56 -15.53 4.37
C THR A 69 10.80 -15.36 3.04
N VAL A 70 9.47 -15.44 3.12
CA VAL A 70 8.57 -15.16 1.99
C VAL A 70 8.79 -13.74 1.43
N GLY A 71 8.70 -13.59 0.11
CA GLY A 71 8.90 -12.31 -0.58
C GLY A 71 7.66 -11.42 -0.57
N ALA A 72 7.81 -10.19 -1.05
CA ALA A 72 6.74 -9.20 -1.09
C ALA A 72 5.49 -9.66 -1.87
N THR A 73 5.70 -10.36 -2.98
CA THR A 73 4.62 -10.90 -3.82
C THR A 73 3.92 -12.05 -3.12
N ASP A 74 4.68 -12.92 -2.44
CA ASP A 74 4.14 -14.08 -1.71
C ASP A 74 3.15 -13.64 -0.61
N VAL A 75 3.39 -12.49 0.02
CA VAL A 75 2.51 -11.92 1.06
C VAL A 75 1.44 -10.98 0.50
N GLY A 76 1.40 -10.76 -0.81
CA GLY A 76 0.43 -9.89 -1.47
C GLY A 76 0.62 -8.40 -1.18
N ALA A 77 1.86 -7.94 -0.97
CA ALA A 77 2.19 -6.56 -0.59
C ALA A 77 1.62 -5.52 -1.58
N THR A 78 1.71 -5.76 -2.89
CA THR A 78 1.17 -4.85 -3.91
C THR A 78 -0.34 -4.58 -3.74
N ARG A 79 -1.10 -5.62 -3.41
CA ARG A 79 -2.55 -5.53 -3.22
C ARG A 79 -2.92 -4.82 -1.93
N PHE A 80 -2.11 -5.01 -0.89
CA PHE A 80 -2.23 -4.27 0.36
C PHE A 80 -1.96 -2.77 0.15
N ILE A 81 -0.90 -2.42 -0.59
CA ILE A 81 -0.57 -1.03 -0.95
C ILE A 81 -1.70 -0.40 -1.76
N ASP A 82 -2.21 -1.10 -2.78
CA ASP A 82 -3.33 -0.64 -3.58
C ASP A 82 -4.57 -0.35 -2.73
N LEU A 83 -4.90 -1.22 -1.76
CA LEU A 83 -6.02 -1.00 -0.86
C LEU A 83 -5.82 0.20 0.08
N LEU A 84 -4.60 0.38 0.62
CA LEU A 84 -4.28 1.57 1.42
C LEU A 84 -4.46 2.86 0.61
N LEU A 85 -4.04 2.85 -0.67
CA LEU A 85 -4.23 3.99 -1.57
C LEU A 85 -5.73 4.22 -1.83
N THR A 86 -6.52 3.17 -2.05
CA THR A 86 -7.96 3.29 -2.24
C THR A 86 -8.63 3.94 -1.03
N GLU A 87 -8.39 3.42 0.17
CA GLU A 87 -9.05 3.90 1.38
C GLU A 87 -8.63 5.33 1.72
N SER A 88 -7.34 5.66 1.56
CA SER A 88 -6.84 7.03 1.84
C SER A 88 -7.34 8.09 0.85
N MET A 89 -7.54 7.73 -0.42
CA MET A 89 -8.16 8.64 -1.41
C MET A 89 -9.65 8.84 -1.12
N LEU A 90 -10.34 7.77 -0.67
CA LEU A 90 -11.76 7.82 -0.36
C LEU A 90 -12.08 8.64 0.90
N GLU A 91 -11.11 8.79 1.80
CA GLU A 91 -11.20 9.66 2.98
C GLU A 91 -10.89 11.13 2.66
N ARG A 92 -10.09 11.42 1.63
CA ARG A 92 -9.84 12.81 1.19
C ARG A 92 -11.02 13.46 0.46
N ASP A 93 -11.87 12.67 -0.17
CA ASP A 93 -13.07 13.14 -0.88
C ASP A 93 -14.28 13.35 0.05
N ARG A 94 -14.16 13.03 1.34
CA ARG A 94 -15.19 13.28 2.37
C ARG A 94 -14.91 14.55 3.17
#